data_AF-M0ZLT2-F1
#
_entry.id   AF-M0ZLT2-F1
#
_cell.length_a   1.000
_cell.length_b   1.000
_cell.length_c   1.000
_cell.angle_alpha   90.00
_cell.angle_beta   90.00
_cell.angle_gamma   90.00
#
_symmetry.space_group_name_H-M   'P 1'
#
loop_
_entity.id
_entity.type
_entity.pdbx_description
1 polymer ?
#
loop_
_entity_poly.entity_id
_entity_poly.type
_entity_poly.pdbx_seq_one_letter_code
_entity_poly.pdbx_strand_id
1 'polypeptide(L)'
;MNRDAQRDPAEFPDAVRARVLVNQVDRKLVKQTVMTSVYGVTYIGARDQIKRRLKERGAIADDSELFGAASYAAKVTLTALGEMFEAARSIMTWLAECAKIIASENEPVRWTTPLGLPVVQPYRKIGRHFIKTSLQILTLQRETEKVMVKRQRTAFPPNFIHSLDGSHMMMTAVACRRAGLNFAGVHDSYWTHACDVDKLNRILREKFVELYETPILEKLLESFQVSYPTLSFPPLPERGDFDLRDVIESPYFFN
;
A
#
# COMPACT_ATOMS: atom_id res chain seq x y z
N MET A 1 4.42 23.14 -8.15
CA MET A 1 5.58 23.88 -7.59
C MET A 1 6.01 25.06 -8.46
N ASN A 2 6.37 24.90 -9.74
CA ASN A 2 6.76 26.05 -10.60
C ASN A 2 5.71 27.17 -10.63
N ARG A 3 4.44 26.82 -10.84
CA ARG A 3 3.31 27.77 -10.77
C ARG A 3 3.23 28.48 -9.41
N ASP A 4 3.35 27.73 -8.33
CA ASP A 4 3.22 28.26 -6.96
C ASP A 4 4.39 29.17 -6.59
N ALA A 5 5.59 28.90 -7.11
CA ALA A 5 6.77 29.71 -6.91
C ALA A 5 6.66 31.11 -7.54
N GLN A 6 5.84 31.27 -8.58
CA GLN A 6 5.60 32.55 -9.26
C GLN A 6 4.56 33.43 -8.54
N ARG A 7 3.82 32.89 -7.57
CA ARG A 7 2.82 33.65 -6.80
C ARG A 7 3.48 34.63 -5.83
N ASP A 8 2.73 35.64 -5.44
CA ASP A 8 3.15 36.58 -4.39
C ASP A 8 3.15 35.88 -3.02
N PRO A 9 4.29 35.84 -2.30
CA PRO A 9 4.36 35.33 -0.93
C PRO A 9 3.40 35.99 0.07
N ALA A 10 3.01 37.25 -0.15
CA ALA A 10 2.06 37.95 0.72
C ALA A 10 0.63 37.35 0.62
N GLU A 11 0.25 36.88 -0.57
CA GLU A 11 -1.05 36.23 -0.81
C GLU A 11 -0.99 34.70 -0.65
N PHE A 12 0.18 34.11 -0.93
CA PHE A 12 0.41 32.68 -0.87
C PHE A 12 1.74 32.37 -0.16
N PRO A 13 1.73 32.22 1.18
CA PRO A 13 2.95 32.01 1.96
C PRO A 13 3.80 30.80 1.52
N ASP A 14 3.15 29.78 0.95
CA ASP A 14 3.82 28.59 0.40
C ASP A 14 4.67 28.89 -0.86
N ALA A 15 4.54 30.06 -1.48
CA ALA A 15 5.35 30.49 -2.61
C ALA A 15 6.86 30.48 -2.28
N VAL A 16 7.23 30.88 -1.06
CA VAL A 16 8.63 30.84 -0.60
C VAL A 16 9.16 29.41 -0.57
N ARG A 17 8.37 28.49 0.00
CA ARG A 17 8.72 27.06 0.07
C ARG A 17 8.81 26.45 -1.32
N ALA A 18 7.88 26.81 -2.21
CA ALA A 18 7.90 26.38 -3.60
C ALA A 18 9.20 26.82 -4.28
N ARG A 19 9.59 28.10 -4.18
CA ARG A 19 10.84 28.63 -4.77
C ARG A 19 12.08 27.85 -4.32
N VAL A 20 12.19 27.57 -3.01
CA VAL A 20 13.31 26.78 -2.45
C VAL A 20 13.33 25.35 -3.01
N LEU A 21 12.16 24.75 -3.22
CA LEU A 21 12.04 23.36 -3.63
C LEU A 21 12.14 23.13 -5.13
N VAL A 22 11.89 24.12 -6.00
CA VAL A 22 11.87 23.93 -7.47
C VAL A 22 13.12 23.19 -7.96
N ASN A 23 14.31 23.56 -7.46
CA ASN A 23 15.59 22.93 -7.86
C ASN A 23 15.97 21.70 -7.03
N GLN A 24 15.14 21.31 -6.07
CA GLN A 24 15.37 20.16 -5.18
C GLN A 24 14.50 18.96 -5.54
N VAL A 25 13.44 19.15 -6.34
CA VAL A 25 12.54 18.06 -6.74
C VAL A 25 13.18 17.24 -7.86
N ASP A 26 13.41 15.97 -7.56
CA ASP A 26 13.78 14.94 -8.54
C ASP A 26 13.11 13.62 -8.17
N ARG A 27 13.32 12.58 -8.99
CA ARG A 27 12.83 11.22 -8.73
C ARG A 27 13.25 10.71 -7.35
N LYS A 28 14.50 10.95 -6.92
CA LYS A 28 15.03 10.42 -5.65
C LYS A 28 14.34 11.04 -4.43
N LEU A 29 13.93 12.31 -4.51
CA LEU A 29 13.19 13.00 -3.45
C LEU A 29 11.85 12.33 -3.18
N VAL A 30 11.07 12.09 -4.24
CA VAL A 30 9.67 11.64 -4.12
C VAL A 30 9.52 10.12 -4.17
N LYS A 31 10.50 9.37 -4.70
CA LYS A 31 10.43 7.91 -4.93
C LYS A 31 9.88 7.15 -3.74
N GLN A 32 10.43 7.39 -2.54
CA GLN A 32 10.01 6.64 -1.36
C GLN A 32 8.56 6.94 -0.98
N THR A 33 8.13 8.20 -1.05
CA THR A 33 6.77 8.59 -0.75
C THR A 33 5.79 8.00 -1.75
N VAL A 34 6.08 8.12 -3.04
CA VAL A 34 5.26 7.51 -4.11
C VAL A 34 5.12 5.99 -3.91
N MET A 35 6.23 5.29 -3.65
CA MET A 35 6.21 3.84 -3.45
C MET A 35 5.47 3.41 -2.18
N THR A 36 5.46 4.23 -1.12
CA THR A 36 4.89 3.83 0.17
C THR A 36 3.48 4.35 0.43
N SER A 37 3.02 5.35 -0.33
CA SER A 37 1.66 5.88 -0.24
C SER A 37 0.59 4.85 -0.59
N VAL A 38 0.83 4.00 -1.59
CA VAL A 38 -0.06 2.88 -1.93
C VAL A 38 -0.15 1.82 -0.81
N TYR A 39 0.82 1.83 0.11
CA TYR A 39 0.84 0.96 1.29
C TYR A 39 0.32 1.64 2.57
N GLY A 40 -0.44 2.73 2.44
CA GLY A 40 -1.10 3.39 3.56
C GLY A 40 -0.24 4.37 4.34
N VAL A 41 0.86 4.87 3.75
CA VAL A 41 1.62 5.98 4.36
C VAL A 41 0.75 7.22 4.48
N THR A 42 0.66 7.74 5.71
CA THR A 42 -0.07 8.98 6.03
C THR A 42 0.75 10.22 5.65
N TYR A 43 0.09 11.38 5.63
CA TYR A 43 0.76 12.67 5.44
C TYR A 43 2.00 12.87 6.33
N ILE A 44 1.91 12.47 7.60
CA ILE A 44 3.02 12.58 8.56
C ILE A 44 4.20 11.72 8.09
N GLY A 45 3.94 10.47 7.70
CA GLY A 45 4.97 9.57 7.19
C GLY A 45 5.58 10.05 5.88
N ALA A 46 4.77 10.57 4.96
CA ALA A 46 5.22 11.15 3.70
C ALA A 46 6.15 12.36 3.93
N ARG A 47 5.75 13.28 4.82
CA ARG A 47 6.58 14.42 5.23
C ARG A 47 7.91 13.96 5.81
N ASP A 48 7.92 12.98 6.71
CA ASP A 48 9.16 12.53 7.37
C ASP A 48 10.12 11.86 6.37
N GLN A 49 9.60 11.11 5.40
CA GLN A 49 10.39 10.55 4.30
C GLN A 49 11.02 11.66 3.44
N ILE A 50 10.23 12.66 3.02
CA ILE A 50 10.73 13.79 2.24
C ILE A 50 11.72 14.63 3.05
N LYS A 51 11.42 14.91 4.33
CA LYS A 51 12.31 15.67 5.23
C LYS A 51 13.67 15.01 5.34
N ARG A 52 13.72 13.68 5.52
CA ARG A 52 14.99 12.92 5.54
C ARG A 52 15.78 13.10 4.26
N ARG A 53 15.12 13.03 3.09
CA ARG A 53 15.77 13.22 1.78
C ARG A 53 16.23 14.65 1.53
N LEU A 54 15.50 15.65 2.00
CA LEU A 54 15.94 17.06 1.94
C LEU A 54 17.12 17.30 2.87
N LYS A 55 17.11 16.71 4.07
CA LYS A 55 18.22 16.79 5.03
C LYS A 55 19.50 16.17 4.48
N GLU A 56 19.41 15.02 3.80
CA GLU A 56 20.55 14.38 3.10
C GLU A 56 21.19 15.28 2.03
N ARG A 57 20.44 16.23 1.45
CA ARG A 57 20.94 17.15 0.42
C ARG A 57 21.63 18.38 1.00
N GLY A 58 21.37 18.73 2.26
CA GLY A 58 21.97 19.91 2.92
C GLY A 58 21.57 21.27 2.33
N ALA A 59 20.56 21.33 1.45
CA ALA A 59 20.17 22.57 0.76
C ALA A 59 19.38 23.56 1.63
N ILE A 60 18.88 23.11 2.79
CA ILE A 60 18.13 23.92 3.75
C ILE A 60 18.77 23.69 5.13
N ALA A 61 19.41 24.73 5.67
CA ALA A 61 20.15 24.64 6.93
C ALA A 61 19.25 24.78 8.16
N ASP A 62 18.22 25.64 8.08
CA ASP A 62 17.28 25.85 9.17
C ASP A 62 16.26 24.70 9.27
N ASP A 63 16.14 24.11 10.46
CA ASP A 63 15.33 22.92 10.70
C ASP A 63 13.81 23.21 10.64
N SER A 64 13.40 24.47 10.89
CA SER A 64 12.02 24.93 10.80
C SER A 64 11.62 25.15 9.35
N GLU A 65 12.47 25.83 8.56
CA GLU A 65 12.31 25.97 7.11
C GLU A 65 12.29 24.61 6.42
N LEU A 66 13.19 23.70 6.81
CA LEU A 66 13.24 22.34 6.31
C LEU A 66 11.92 21.59 6.59
N PHE A 67 11.37 21.75 7.79
CA PHE A 67 10.08 21.15 8.14
C PHE A 67 8.93 21.74 7.31
N GLY A 68 8.92 23.07 7.11
CA GLY A 68 7.93 23.76 6.28
C GLY A 68 8.01 23.31 4.81
N ALA A 69 9.22 23.26 4.25
CA ALA A 69 9.46 22.78 2.89
C ALA A 69 9.03 21.32 2.72
N ALA A 70 9.41 20.43 3.65
CA ALA A 70 8.99 19.02 3.61
C ALA A 70 7.47 18.87 3.71
N SER A 71 6.80 19.70 4.51
CA SER A 71 5.34 19.71 4.67
C SER A 71 4.63 20.10 3.37
N TYR A 72 5.08 21.20 2.74
CA TYR A 72 4.56 21.64 1.45
C TYR A 72 4.83 20.58 0.36
N ALA A 73 6.04 20.05 0.28
CA ALA A 73 6.41 19.02 -0.69
C ALA A 73 5.57 17.75 -0.52
N ALA A 74 5.34 17.30 0.71
CA ALA A 74 4.48 16.15 0.99
C ALA A 74 3.04 16.40 0.55
N LYS A 75 2.49 17.59 0.83
CA LYS A 75 1.14 17.97 0.42
C LYS A 75 1.01 17.94 -1.11
N VAL A 76 1.92 18.61 -1.83
CA VAL A 76 1.92 18.63 -3.29
C VAL A 76 2.08 17.23 -3.88
N THR A 77 2.99 16.41 -3.33
CA THR A 77 3.21 15.04 -3.79
C THR A 77 1.96 14.17 -3.61
N LEU A 78 1.32 14.25 -2.44
CA LEU A 78 0.11 13.47 -2.16
C LEU A 78 -1.10 13.95 -2.97
N THR A 79 -1.20 15.26 -3.24
CA THR A 79 -2.22 15.80 -4.15
C THR A 79 -2.02 15.24 -5.56
N ALA A 80 -0.80 15.31 -6.10
CA ALA A 80 -0.50 14.75 -7.41
C ALA A 80 -0.78 13.24 -7.49
N LEU A 81 -0.44 12.48 -6.43
CA LEU A 81 -0.77 11.05 -6.36
C LEU A 81 -2.28 10.81 -6.33
N GLY A 82 -3.03 11.63 -5.61
CA GLY A 82 -4.49 11.53 -5.54
C GLY A 82 -5.17 11.79 -6.87
N GLU A 83 -4.63 12.73 -7.66
CA GLU A 83 -5.11 13.05 -9.02
C GLU A 83 -4.73 11.96 -10.03
N MET A 84 -3.52 11.39 -9.93
CA MET A 84 -3.05 10.37 -10.87
C MET A 84 -3.65 8.97 -10.60
N PHE A 85 -3.95 8.65 -9.34
CA PHE A 85 -4.36 7.31 -8.92
C PHE A 85 -5.73 7.31 -8.24
N GLU A 86 -6.70 8.01 -8.83
CA GLU A 86 -8.04 8.16 -8.27
C GLU A 86 -8.73 6.80 -8.03
N ALA A 87 -8.72 5.91 -9.02
CA ALA A 87 -9.32 4.58 -8.91
C ALA A 87 -8.70 3.76 -7.76
N ALA A 88 -7.37 3.74 -7.65
CA ALA A 88 -6.68 3.06 -6.55
C ALA A 88 -7.05 3.67 -5.18
N ARG A 89 -7.15 4.99 -5.09
CA ARG A 89 -7.57 5.69 -3.86
C ARG A 89 -8.99 5.32 -3.46
N SER A 90 -9.91 5.24 -4.42
CA SER A 90 -11.30 4.82 -4.19
C SER A 90 -11.37 3.39 -3.66
N ILE A 91 -10.62 2.45 -4.25
CA ILE A 91 -10.54 1.06 -3.76
C ILE A 91 -9.93 0.99 -2.35
N MET A 92 -8.82 1.69 -2.10
CA MET A 92 -8.21 1.73 -0.76
C MET A 92 -9.17 2.29 0.30
N THR A 93 -9.96 3.28 -0.07
CA THR A 93 -10.96 3.90 0.82
C THR A 93 -12.11 2.94 1.09
N TRP A 94 -12.61 2.25 0.06
CA TRP A 94 -13.62 1.21 0.18
C TRP A 94 -13.17 0.07 1.10
N LEU A 95 -11.97 -0.48 0.88
CA LEU A 95 -11.37 -1.51 1.74
C LEU A 95 -11.29 -1.02 3.20
N ALA A 96 -10.81 0.20 3.43
CA ALA A 96 -10.71 0.77 4.77
C ALA A 96 -12.09 0.89 5.45
N GLU A 97 -13.13 1.35 4.75
CA GLU A 97 -14.47 1.44 5.35
C GLU A 97 -15.07 0.05 5.64
N CYS A 98 -14.90 -0.94 4.77
CA CYS A 98 -15.27 -2.34 5.08
C CYS A 98 -14.56 -2.85 6.35
N ALA A 99 -13.25 -2.62 6.46
CA ALA A 99 -12.47 -3.03 7.62
C ALA A 99 -12.93 -2.34 8.92
N LYS A 100 -13.32 -1.07 8.83
CA LYS A 100 -13.85 -0.30 9.96
C LYS A 100 -15.19 -0.84 10.42
N ILE A 101 -16.09 -1.22 9.51
CA ILE A 101 -17.39 -1.81 9.83
C ILE A 101 -17.19 -3.11 10.62
N ILE A 102 -16.40 -4.05 10.08
CA ILE A 102 -16.11 -5.34 10.73
C ILE A 102 -15.44 -5.13 12.10
N ALA A 103 -14.40 -4.30 12.15
CA ALA A 103 -13.66 -4.10 13.39
C ALA A 103 -14.45 -3.36 14.49
N SER A 104 -15.48 -2.59 14.12
CA SER A 104 -16.36 -1.93 15.09
C SER A 104 -17.22 -2.93 15.87
N GLU A 105 -17.52 -4.08 15.27
CA GLU A 105 -18.13 -5.24 15.94
C GLU A 105 -17.13 -6.08 16.76
N ASN A 106 -15.91 -5.57 16.95
CA ASN A 106 -14.80 -6.25 17.62
C ASN A 106 -14.35 -7.55 16.92
N GLU A 107 -14.61 -7.67 15.62
CA GLU A 107 -14.16 -8.80 14.78
C GLU A 107 -12.90 -8.42 13.98
N PRO A 108 -11.92 -9.32 13.82
CA PRO A 108 -10.77 -9.08 12.95
C PRO A 108 -11.18 -9.21 11.49
N VAL A 109 -10.57 -8.41 10.61
CA VAL A 109 -10.78 -8.56 9.17
C VAL A 109 -10.11 -9.84 8.69
N ARG A 110 -10.87 -10.64 7.94
CA ARG A 110 -10.43 -11.92 7.38
C ARG A 110 -10.90 -12.07 5.94
N TRP A 111 -10.08 -12.63 5.07
CA TRP A 111 -10.43 -12.89 3.68
C TRP A 111 -9.73 -14.16 3.21
N THR A 112 -10.16 -14.69 2.07
CA THR A 112 -9.49 -15.81 1.42
C THR A 112 -8.87 -15.31 0.13
N THR A 113 -7.59 -15.58 -0.09
CA THR A 113 -6.90 -15.23 -1.34
C THR A 113 -7.51 -16.00 -2.52
N PRO A 114 -7.28 -15.57 -3.77
CA PRO A 114 -7.70 -16.33 -4.96
C PRO A 114 -7.14 -17.76 -5.03
N LEU A 115 -6.06 -18.06 -4.30
CA LEU A 115 -5.49 -19.40 -4.17
C LEU A 115 -6.06 -20.23 -3.01
N GLY A 116 -7.08 -19.74 -2.31
CA GLY A 116 -7.74 -20.46 -1.21
C GLY A 116 -7.03 -20.33 0.14
N LEU A 117 -5.97 -19.52 0.27
CA LEU A 117 -5.33 -19.26 1.56
C LEU A 117 -6.20 -18.31 2.41
N PRO A 118 -6.70 -18.73 3.59
CA PRO A 118 -7.35 -17.83 4.52
C PRO A 118 -6.34 -16.92 5.22
N VAL A 119 -6.65 -15.63 5.30
CA VAL A 119 -5.83 -14.59 5.92
C VAL A 119 -6.64 -13.86 6.97
N VAL A 120 -6.04 -13.61 8.14
CA VAL A 120 -6.66 -12.86 9.25
C VAL A 120 -5.71 -11.78 9.72
N GLN A 121 -6.20 -10.56 9.89
CA GLN A 121 -5.41 -9.48 10.46
C GLN A 121 -5.26 -9.64 11.98
N PRO A 122 -4.02 -9.69 12.53
CA PRO A 122 -3.79 -10.00 13.95
C PRO A 122 -3.94 -8.78 14.88
N TYR A 123 -4.44 -7.64 14.40
CA TYR A 123 -4.36 -6.37 15.14
C TYR A 123 -5.36 -6.32 16.31
N ARG A 124 -4.88 -6.77 17.46
CA ARG A 124 -5.57 -6.75 18.76
C ARG A 124 -4.81 -5.89 19.76
N LYS A 125 -5.51 -5.39 20.79
CA LYS A 125 -4.89 -4.62 21.86
C LYS A 125 -3.99 -5.54 22.67
N ILE A 126 -2.77 -5.07 22.94
CA ILE A 126 -1.84 -5.76 23.82
C ILE A 126 -2.14 -5.37 25.26
N GLY A 127 -2.50 -6.35 26.06
CA GLY A 127 -2.65 -6.25 27.51
C GLY A 127 -1.34 -6.58 28.23
N ARG A 128 -1.32 -6.29 29.53
CA ARG A 128 -0.24 -6.69 30.43
C ARG A 128 -0.71 -7.86 31.28
N HIS A 129 0.10 -8.90 31.36
CA HIS A 129 -0.12 -10.03 32.24
C HIS A 129 0.97 -10.05 33.31
N PHE A 130 0.57 -9.94 34.57
CA PHE A 130 1.49 -9.87 35.69
C PHE A 130 1.64 -11.25 36.31
N ILE A 131 2.87 -11.76 36.36
CA ILE A 131 3.22 -13.00 37.06
C ILE A 131 3.96 -12.59 38.34
N LYS A 132 3.28 -12.73 39.47
CA LYS A 132 3.87 -12.49 40.79
C LYS A 132 4.69 -13.71 41.21
N THR A 133 5.98 -13.50 41.45
CA THR A 133 6.88 -14.51 42.04
C THR A 133 7.25 -14.10 43.47
N SER A 134 7.97 -14.95 44.20
CA SER A 134 8.48 -14.63 45.53
C SER A 134 9.53 -13.49 45.55
N LEU A 135 10.22 -13.25 44.42
CA LEU A 135 11.28 -12.25 44.31
C LEU A 135 10.84 -10.95 43.62
N GLN A 136 9.91 -11.03 42.65
CA GLN A 136 9.50 -9.89 41.82
C GLN A 136 8.20 -10.15 41.05
N ILE A 137 7.71 -9.10 40.37
CA ILE A 137 6.58 -9.20 39.44
C ILE A 137 7.11 -9.12 38.01
N LEU A 138 6.91 -10.19 37.24
CA LEU A 138 7.20 -10.21 35.80
C LEU A 138 6.00 -9.65 35.04
N THR A 139 6.23 -8.67 34.16
CA THR A 139 5.18 -8.10 33.29
C THR A 139 5.36 -8.64 31.88
N LEU A 140 4.45 -9.51 31.45
CA LEU A 140 4.40 -10.04 30.09
C LEU A 140 3.40 -9.25 29.24
N GLN A 141 3.67 -9.16 27.95
CA GLN A 141 2.69 -8.70 26.96
C GLN A 141 1.84 -9.89 26.53
N ARG A 142 0.51 -9.73 26.53
CA ARG A 142 -0.43 -10.74 26.06
C ARG A 142 -1.50 -10.07 25.20
N GLU A 143 -1.84 -10.67 24.06
CA GLU A 143 -2.95 -10.19 23.26
C GLU A 143 -4.27 -10.29 24.03
N THR A 144 -5.13 -9.29 23.87
CA THR A 144 -6.50 -9.30 24.39
C THR A 144 -7.48 -9.63 23.27
N GLU A 145 -8.71 -10.00 23.61
CA GLU A 145 -9.79 -10.18 22.62
C GLU A 145 -10.26 -8.88 21.97
N LYS A 146 -9.77 -7.72 22.43
CA LYS A 146 -10.21 -6.42 21.91
C LYS A 146 -9.45 -6.05 20.64
N VAL A 147 -10.17 -5.91 19.54
CA VAL A 147 -9.62 -5.54 18.23
C VAL A 147 -9.21 -4.06 18.20
N MET A 148 -8.11 -3.77 17.50
CA MET A 148 -7.65 -2.40 17.26
C MET A 148 -8.26 -1.84 15.97
N VAL A 149 -9.48 -1.28 16.05
CA VAL A 149 -10.23 -0.73 14.90
C VAL A 149 -9.37 0.13 13.97
N LYS A 150 -8.63 1.10 14.54
CA LYS A 150 -7.78 1.99 13.76
C LYS A 150 -6.71 1.23 12.96
N ARG A 151 -6.09 0.19 13.55
CA ARG A 151 -5.02 -0.59 12.92
C ARG A 151 -5.57 -1.54 11.85
N GLN A 152 -6.66 -2.25 12.14
CA GLN A 152 -7.38 -3.07 11.16
C GLN A 152 -7.71 -2.23 9.91
N ARG A 153 -8.36 -1.08 10.13
CA ARG A 153 -8.71 -0.14 9.06
C ARG A 153 -7.52 0.27 8.19
N THR A 154 -6.44 0.75 8.81
CA THR A 154 -5.30 1.30 8.05
C THR A 154 -4.44 0.22 7.39
N ALA A 155 -4.42 -1.00 7.94
CA ALA A 155 -3.56 -2.06 7.46
C ALA A 155 -4.28 -2.98 6.45
N PHE A 156 -5.61 -2.95 6.36
CA PHE A 156 -6.34 -3.85 5.48
C PHE A 156 -6.02 -3.62 3.99
N PRO A 157 -6.07 -2.38 3.45
CA PRO A 157 -5.71 -2.16 2.05
C PRO A 157 -4.32 -2.71 1.66
N PRO A 158 -3.21 -2.37 2.34
CA PRO A 158 -1.90 -2.91 1.97
C PRO A 158 -1.80 -4.43 2.15
N ASN A 159 -2.35 -4.99 3.23
CA ASN A 159 -2.28 -6.43 3.46
C ASN A 159 -3.08 -7.21 2.40
N PHE A 160 -4.21 -6.66 1.95
CA PHE A 160 -5.00 -7.25 0.89
C PHE A 160 -4.23 -7.28 -0.44
N ILE A 161 -3.62 -6.16 -0.85
CA ILE A 161 -2.79 -6.10 -2.06
C ILE A 161 -1.59 -7.06 -1.96
N HIS A 162 -0.85 -7.06 -0.85
CA HIS A 162 0.26 -8.01 -0.66
C HIS A 162 -0.17 -9.48 -0.77
N SER A 163 -1.41 -9.80 -0.38
CA SER A 163 -1.94 -11.16 -0.52
C SER A 163 -2.23 -11.53 -1.98
N LEU A 164 -2.59 -10.54 -2.82
CA LEU A 164 -2.75 -10.71 -4.27
C LEU A 164 -1.38 -10.83 -4.95
N ASP A 165 -0.42 -9.99 -4.59
CA ASP A 165 0.97 -10.07 -5.09
C ASP A 165 1.58 -11.44 -4.77
N GLY A 166 1.38 -11.93 -3.55
CA GLY A 166 1.79 -13.26 -3.12
C GLY A 166 1.08 -14.37 -3.91
N SER A 167 -0.20 -14.19 -4.24
CA SER A 167 -0.96 -15.14 -5.08
C SER A 167 -0.40 -15.17 -6.50
N HIS A 168 -0.12 -14.00 -7.10
CA HIS A 168 0.48 -13.89 -8.43
C HIS A 168 1.86 -14.53 -8.49
N MET A 169 2.71 -14.29 -7.49
CA MET A 169 4.02 -14.94 -7.36
C MET A 169 3.88 -16.47 -7.32
N MET A 170 2.98 -17.00 -6.49
CA MET A 170 2.78 -18.44 -6.36
C MET A 170 2.24 -19.08 -7.65
N MET A 171 1.27 -18.43 -8.31
CA MET A 171 0.75 -18.86 -9.61
C MET A 171 1.85 -18.92 -10.66
N THR A 172 2.69 -17.89 -10.70
CA THR A 172 3.84 -17.80 -11.60
C THR A 172 4.85 -18.92 -11.30
N ALA A 173 5.23 -19.13 -10.03
CA ALA A 173 6.17 -20.17 -9.64
C ALA A 173 5.71 -21.58 -10.07
N VAL A 174 4.41 -21.87 -9.90
CA VAL A 174 3.82 -23.14 -10.34
C VAL A 174 3.86 -23.27 -11.86
N ALA A 175 3.55 -22.20 -12.60
CA ALA A 175 3.59 -22.19 -14.07
C ALA A 175 5.03 -22.35 -14.59
N CYS A 176 6.00 -21.66 -14.00
CA CYS A 176 7.42 -21.80 -14.32
C CYS A 176 7.88 -23.25 -14.12
N ARG A 177 7.55 -23.88 -12.99
CA ARG A 177 7.89 -25.28 -12.72
C ARG A 177 7.30 -26.23 -13.76
N ARG A 178 6.04 -26.04 -14.16
CA ARG A 178 5.39 -26.83 -15.22
C ARG A 178 6.04 -26.63 -16.59
N ALA A 179 6.55 -25.43 -16.84
CA ALA A 179 7.23 -25.06 -18.06
C ALA A 179 8.73 -25.40 -18.08
N GLY A 180 9.26 -26.01 -17.01
CA GLY A 180 10.66 -26.43 -16.88
C GLY A 180 11.64 -25.34 -16.46
N LEU A 181 11.15 -24.20 -15.96
CA LEU A 181 11.98 -23.06 -15.54
C LEU A 181 12.36 -23.18 -14.06
N ASN A 182 13.60 -22.78 -13.74
CA ASN A 182 13.98 -22.45 -12.38
C ASN A 182 13.39 -21.09 -11.99
N PHE A 183 12.83 -20.98 -10.79
CA PHE A 183 12.19 -19.77 -10.31
C PHE A 183 12.70 -19.42 -8.91
N ALA A 184 13.07 -18.16 -8.73
CA ALA A 184 13.25 -17.54 -7.42
C ALA A 184 12.49 -16.21 -7.40
N GLY A 185 12.08 -15.76 -6.22
CA GLY A 185 11.38 -14.49 -6.09
C GLY A 185 11.59 -13.83 -4.75
N VAL A 186 11.66 -12.50 -4.75
CA VAL A 186 11.65 -11.64 -3.57
C VAL A 186 10.47 -10.69 -3.73
N HIS A 187 9.31 -11.09 -3.19
CA HIS A 187 8.05 -10.36 -3.34
C HIS A 187 7.67 -10.11 -4.82
N ASP A 188 7.87 -8.88 -5.30
CA ASP A 188 7.55 -8.39 -6.64
C ASP A 188 8.74 -8.46 -7.62
N SER A 189 9.85 -9.08 -7.20
CA SER A 189 11.03 -9.33 -8.05
C SER A 189 11.15 -10.83 -8.36
N TYR A 190 11.21 -11.19 -9.64
CA TYR A 190 11.16 -12.58 -10.13
C TYR A 190 12.39 -12.94 -10.96
N TRP A 191 13.04 -14.04 -10.61
CA TRP A 191 14.35 -14.42 -11.16
C TRP A 191 14.30 -15.83 -11.77
N THR A 192 15.05 -16.00 -12.85
CA THR A 192 15.30 -17.28 -13.53
C THR A 192 16.69 -17.25 -14.20
N HIS A 193 17.08 -18.28 -14.95
CA HIS A 193 18.31 -18.23 -15.74
C HIS A 193 18.18 -17.29 -16.94
N ALA A 194 19.29 -16.67 -17.36
CA ALA A 194 19.28 -15.68 -18.43
C ALA A 194 18.60 -16.15 -19.73
N CYS A 195 18.74 -17.44 -20.08
CA CYS A 195 18.12 -18.03 -21.27
C CYS A 195 16.59 -18.13 -21.20
N ASP A 196 16.00 -18.06 -20.00
CA ASP A 196 14.57 -18.27 -19.76
C ASP A 196 13.81 -16.96 -19.49
N VAL A 197 14.49 -15.81 -19.48
CA VAL A 197 13.91 -14.51 -19.10
C VAL A 197 12.69 -14.14 -19.95
N ASP A 198 12.76 -14.31 -21.27
CA ASP A 198 11.63 -14.01 -22.16
C ASP A 198 10.40 -14.87 -21.85
N LYS A 199 10.64 -16.14 -21.54
CA LYS A 199 9.59 -17.10 -21.19
C LYS A 199 9.00 -16.82 -19.80
N LEU A 200 9.83 -16.45 -18.83
CA LEU A 200 9.37 -15.98 -17.51
C LEU A 200 8.48 -14.74 -17.66
N ASN A 201 8.92 -13.74 -18.42
CA ASN A 201 8.18 -12.49 -18.63
C ASN A 201 6.80 -12.74 -19.25
N ARG A 202 6.70 -13.66 -20.20
CA ARG A 202 5.41 -14.09 -20.76
C ARG A 202 4.51 -14.74 -19.70
N ILE A 203 5.04 -15.71 -18.94
CA ILE A 203 4.29 -16.39 -17.87
C ILE A 203 3.80 -15.40 -16.82
N LEU A 204 4.63 -14.43 -16.42
CA LEU A 204 4.27 -13.40 -15.44
C LEU A 204 3.05 -12.60 -15.88
N ARG A 205 3.05 -12.12 -17.13
CA ARG A 205 1.94 -11.34 -17.69
C ARG A 205 0.68 -12.20 -17.83
N GLU A 206 0.80 -13.42 -18.34
CA GLU A 206 -0.32 -14.36 -18.46
C GLU A 206 -0.96 -14.65 -17.09
N LYS A 207 -0.15 -14.91 -16.05
CA LYS A 207 -0.66 -15.16 -14.69
C LYS A 207 -1.21 -13.93 -14.00
N PHE A 208 -0.73 -12.73 -14.36
CA PHE A 208 -1.33 -11.49 -13.89
C PHE A 208 -2.74 -11.32 -14.46
N VAL A 209 -2.89 -11.48 -15.78
CA VAL A 209 -4.19 -11.39 -16.44
C VAL A 209 -5.14 -12.45 -15.88
N GLU A 210 -4.73 -13.71 -15.79
CA GLU A 210 -5.54 -14.81 -15.23
C GLU A 210 -6.04 -14.50 -13.81
N LEU A 211 -5.18 -13.91 -12.96
CA LEU A 211 -5.57 -13.54 -11.60
C LEU A 211 -6.64 -12.44 -11.60
N TYR A 212 -6.42 -11.35 -12.34
CA TYR A 212 -7.28 -10.17 -12.31
C TYR A 212 -8.49 -10.22 -13.25
N GLU A 213 -8.58 -11.22 -14.14
CA GLU A 213 -9.82 -11.57 -14.84
C GLU A 213 -10.88 -12.10 -13.87
N THR A 214 -10.48 -12.59 -12.69
CA THR A 214 -11.43 -12.96 -11.64
C THR A 214 -12.04 -11.73 -10.96
N PRO A 215 -13.32 -11.75 -10.58
CA PRO A 215 -13.98 -10.64 -9.91
C PRO A 215 -13.60 -10.59 -8.41
N ILE A 216 -12.38 -10.16 -8.13
CA ILE A 216 -11.73 -10.24 -6.81
C ILE A 216 -12.51 -9.44 -5.74
N LEU A 217 -12.89 -8.19 -6.04
CA LEU A 217 -13.55 -7.33 -5.06
C LEU A 217 -15.01 -7.73 -4.83
N GLU A 218 -15.67 -8.22 -5.87
CA GLU A 218 -17.02 -8.77 -5.82
C GLU A 218 -17.06 -10.00 -4.92
N LYS A 219 -16.13 -10.96 -5.13
CA LYS A 219 -15.99 -12.15 -4.26
C LYS A 219 -15.66 -11.77 -2.82
N LEU A 220 -14.82 -10.76 -2.61
CA LEU A 220 -14.50 -10.25 -1.29
C LEU A 220 -15.75 -9.70 -0.60
N LEU A 221 -16.52 -8.84 -1.28
CA LEU A 221 -17.75 -8.27 -0.74
C LEU A 221 -18.79 -9.34 -0.42
N GLU A 222 -19.01 -10.29 -1.33
CA GLU A 222 -19.89 -11.44 -1.10
C GLU A 222 -19.46 -12.22 0.16
N SER A 223 -18.16 -12.50 0.31
CA SER A 223 -17.65 -13.20 1.49
C SER A 223 -17.92 -12.45 2.81
N PHE A 224 -17.86 -11.11 2.78
CA PHE A 224 -18.19 -10.28 3.94
C PHE A 224 -19.69 -10.28 4.24
N GLN A 225 -20.54 -10.19 3.22
CA GLN A 225 -21.99 -10.24 3.38
C GLN A 225 -22.46 -11.58 3.94
N VAL A 226 -21.86 -12.68 3.48
CA VAL A 226 -22.14 -14.03 4.01
C VAL A 226 -21.65 -14.17 5.46
N SER A 227 -20.45 -13.66 5.77
CA SER A 227 -19.87 -13.78 7.12
C SER A 227 -20.51 -12.86 8.14
N TYR A 228 -21.08 -11.73 7.70
CA TYR A 228 -21.62 -10.66 8.54
C TYR A 228 -22.99 -10.18 8.00
N PRO A 229 -24.03 -11.04 8.02
CA PRO A 229 -25.32 -10.76 7.36
C PRO A 229 -26.09 -9.60 7.98
N THR A 230 -25.76 -9.19 9.21
CA THR A 230 -26.36 -8.05 9.89
C THR A 230 -25.67 -6.71 9.57
N LEU A 231 -24.51 -6.74 8.92
CA LEU A 231 -23.73 -5.55 8.59
C LEU A 231 -24.01 -5.10 7.16
N SER A 232 -24.07 -3.78 6.97
CA SER A 232 -24.21 -3.16 5.65
C SER A 232 -22.86 -2.63 5.17
N PHE A 233 -22.45 -3.06 3.98
CA PHE A 233 -21.18 -2.69 3.37
C PHE A 233 -21.38 -1.69 2.23
N PRO A 234 -20.44 -0.75 2.02
CA PRO A 234 -20.53 0.20 0.92
C PRO A 234 -20.47 -0.51 -0.44
N PRO A 235 -21.12 0.05 -1.48
CA PRO A 235 -21.06 -0.50 -2.83
C PRO A 235 -19.63 -0.47 -3.37
N LEU A 236 -19.36 -1.36 -4.33
CA LEU A 236 -18.06 -1.42 -4.99
C LEU A 236 -17.77 -0.12 -5.76
N PRO A 237 -16.50 0.33 -5.79
CA PRO A 237 -16.07 1.37 -6.72
C PRO A 237 -16.32 0.99 -8.17
N GLU A 238 -16.53 1.99 -9.04
CA GLU A 238 -16.71 1.77 -10.47
C GLU A 238 -15.46 1.14 -11.10
N ARG A 239 -15.68 0.20 -12.02
CA ARG A 239 -14.63 -0.41 -12.82
C ARG A 239 -14.29 0.51 -13.99
N GLY A 240 -13.00 0.71 -14.24
CA GLY A 240 -12.52 1.45 -15.41
C GLY A 240 -12.70 0.69 -16.72
N ASP A 241 -12.23 1.29 -17.80
CA ASP A 241 -12.32 0.82 -19.18
C ASP A 241 -11.04 0.14 -19.70
N PHE A 242 -10.00 0.00 -18.86
CA PHE A 242 -8.74 -0.63 -19.21
C PHE A 242 -8.93 -2.10 -19.63
N ASP A 243 -8.46 -2.47 -20.82
CA ASP A 243 -8.41 -3.87 -21.26
C ASP A 243 -7.22 -4.56 -20.59
N LEU A 244 -7.51 -5.49 -19.68
CA LEU A 244 -6.51 -6.25 -18.95
C LEU A 244 -5.57 -7.03 -19.88
N ARG A 245 -6.01 -7.38 -21.10
CA ARG A 245 -5.19 -8.11 -22.07
C ARG A 245 -4.01 -7.30 -22.60
N ASP A 246 -4.06 -5.97 -22.52
CA ASP A 246 -2.94 -5.10 -22.90
C ASP A 246 -1.68 -5.36 -22.05
N VAL A 247 -1.85 -5.94 -20.85
CA VAL A 247 -0.72 -6.35 -20.00
C VAL A 247 0.17 -7.39 -20.67
N ILE A 248 -0.39 -8.27 -21.51
CA ILE A 248 0.35 -9.35 -22.20
C ILE A 248 1.43 -8.77 -23.11
N GLU A 249 1.12 -7.67 -23.78
CA GLU A 249 2.02 -7.01 -24.73
C GLU A 249 2.88 -5.92 -24.08
N SER A 250 2.77 -5.70 -22.76
CA SER A 250 3.47 -4.61 -22.07
C SER A 250 4.93 -4.97 -21.73
N PRO A 251 5.93 -4.43 -22.47
CA PRO A 251 7.33 -4.84 -22.29
C PRO A 251 7.90 -4.41 -20.93
N TYR A 252 7.39 -3.31 -20.35
CA TYR A 252 7.88 -2.73 -19.11
C TYR A 252 7.04 -3.12 -17.88
N PHE A 253 6.08 -4.04 -18.01
CA PHE A 253 5.26 -4.50 -16.89
C PHE A 253 6.10 -5.18 -15.81
N PHE A 254 6.98 -6.09 -16.23
CA PHE A 254 8.11 -6.61 -15.46
C PHE A 254 9.36 -6.47 -16.32
N ASN A 255 10.40 -5.81 -15.80
CA ASN A 255 11.65 -5.53 -16.48
C ASN A 255 12.84 -5.73 -15.54
#